data_AF-A0A6V8KHI2-F1
#
_entry.id   AF-A0A6V8KHI2-F1
#
_cell.length_a   1.000
_cell.length_b   1.000
_cell.length_c   1.000
_cell.angle_alpha   90.00
_cell.angle_beta   90.00
_cell.angle_gamma   90.00
#
_symmetry.space_group_name_H-M   'P 1'
#
loop_
_entity.id
_entity.type
_entity.pdbx_description
1 polymer ?
#
loop_
_entity_poly.entity_id
_entity_poly.type
_entity_poly.pdbx_seq_one_letter_code
_entity_poly.pdbx_strand_id
1 'polypeptide(L)'
;MAPDANGERDWLTRAINRPAGHLAEFWIRAVSADWTAAGDSWAGLPPHLRRPLERVLAGTDTNTWLAQVMFANHLAFFFAADQAWCEAHLLPLMDWTTDQDRAVRCWQGYLYSGRVGPLFEAGLRDGYLHAVDRADQLPEELRRALSDHLAVIALHGASHPMTWVEDFTRRASEQQRVEWMSQIAYILDGLDAPAVEQQWQRWIAQYWNQRANSRPLRLTKDEASVMATWATLLTVSFADGVALATAHPAALTKRRSLEDWTEERIAKNPRLFAKLLAHLLRNTEQPIWDNVARVTSVIRDQAEPADLVVIRNEALRLGIRGAEDW
;
A
#
# COMPACT_ATOMS: atom_id res chain seq x y z
N MET A 1 18.90 3.98 -31.32
CA MET A 1 17.46 3.96 -31.59
C MET A 1 16.88 5.13 -30.82
N ALA A 2 16.34 6.13 -31.51
CA ALA A 2 15.79 7.32 -30.85
C ALA A 2 14.55 6.92 -30.02
N PRO A 3 14.31 7.54 -28.87
CA PRO A 3 13.09 7.30 -28.11
C PRO A 3 11.92 7.96 -28.82
N ASP A 4 10.92 7.16 -29.19
CA ASP A 4 9.70 7.66 -29.82
C ASP A 4 8.91 8.51 -28.82
N ALA A 5 8.46 9.68 -29.29
CA ALA A 5 7.99 10.81 -28.50
C ALA A 5 6.58 10.64 -27.88
N ASN A 6 6.17 9.41 -27.54
CA ASN A 6 4.88 9.15 -26.91
C ASN A 6 4.91 7.90 -25.99
N GLY A 7 5.20 8.08 -24.70
CA GLY A 7 4.69 7.20 -23.63
C GLY A 7 5.03 5.69 -23.59
N GLU A 8 5.96 5.17 -24.41
CA GLU A 8 6.28 3.73 -24.48
C GLU A 8 7.15 3.20 -23.32
N ARG A 9 6.66 3.26 -22.07
CA ARG A 9 7.31 2.58 -20.92
C ARG A 9 6.52 1.40 -20.37
N ASP A 10 5.32 1.14 -20.86
CA ASP A 10 4.47 0.06 -20.37
C ASP A 10 4.76 -1.27 -21.09
N TRP A 11 5.58 -2.10 -20.45
CA TRP A 11 5.97 -3.40 -20.97
C TRP A 11 4.82 -4.40 -21.00
N LEU A 12 3.84 -4.29 -20.11
CA LEU A 12 2.70 -5.19 -20.07
C LEU A 12 1.76 -4.92 -21.25
N THR A 13 1.44 -3.64 -21.51
CA THR A 13 0.64 -3.26 -22.68
C THR A 13 1.28 -3.75 -23.98
N ARG A 14 2.61 -3.69 -24.11
CA ARG A 14 3.30 -4.25 -25.27
C ARG A 14 3.19 -5.77 -25.33
N ALA A 15 3.31 -6.45 -24.19
CA ALA A 15 3.26 -7.90 -24.14
C ALA A 15 1.89 -8.42 -24.59
N ILE A 16 0.80 -7.89 -24.03
CA ILE A 16 -0.56 -8.34 -24.36
C ILE A 16 -0.98 -8.06 -25.81
N ASN A 17 -0.31 -7.13 -26.50
CA ASN A 17 -0.63 -6.72 -27.88
C ASN A 17 0.33 -7.29 -28.94
N ARG A 18 1.18 -8.25 -28.59
CA ARG A 18 2.21 -8.80 -29.51
C ARG A 18 2.17 -10.34 -29.55
N PRO A 19 2.58 -10.96 -30.68
CA PRO A 19 2.59 -12.42 -30.82
C PRO A 19 3.33 -13.17 -29.70
N ALA A 20 4.41 -12.58 -29.18
CA ALA A 20 5.18 -13.17 -28.10
C ALA A 20 4.37 -13.28 -26.79
N GLY A 21 3.58 -12.26 -26.43
CA GLY A 21 2.72 -12.33 -25.26
C GLY A 21 1.50 -13.21 -25.48
N HIS A 22 0.94 -13.26 -26.69
CA HIS A 22 -0.10 -14.24 -27.02
C HIS A 22 0.41 -15.69 -26.89
N LEU A 23 1.67 -15.94 -27.28
CA LEU A 23 2.29 -17.25 -27.09
C LEU A 23 2.51 -17.57 -25.61
N ALA A 24 2.94 -16.60 -24.80
CA ALA A 24 3.05 -16.77 -23.35
C ALA A 24 1.67 -17.06 -22.72
N GLU A 25 0.64 -16.34 -23.14
CA GLU A 25 -0.75 -16.55 -22.70
C GLU A 25 -1.26 -17.93 -23.09
N PHE A 26 -0.96 -18.41 -24.31
CA PHE A 26 -1.27 -19.77 -24.72
C PHE A 26 -0.69 -20.79 -23.73
N TRP A 27 0.59 -20.64 -23.35
CA TRP A 27 1.22 -21.55 -22.39
C TRP A 27 0.62 -21.44 -20.98
N ILE A 28 0.30 -20.23 -20.52
CA ILE A 28 -0.40 -20.02 -19.24
C ILE A 28 -1.73 -20.77 -19.23
N ARG A 29 -2.50 -20.68 -20.33
CA ARG A 29 -3.78 -21.39 -20.47
C ARG A 29 -3.60 -22.90 -20.59
N ALA A 30 -2.55 -23.37 -21.28
CA ALA A 30 -2.24 -24.80 -21.35
C ALA A 30 -1.91 -25.38 -19.97
N VAL A 31 -1.10 -24.68 -19.17
CA VAL A 31 -0.84 -25.06 -17.78
C VAL A 31 -2.11 -25.08 -16.96
N SER A 32 -2.96 -24.06 -17.09
CA SER A 32 -4.23 -24.01 -16.36
C SER A 32 -5.14 -25.18 -16.71
N ALA A 33 -5.21 -25.54 -18.00
CA ALA A 33 -6.04 -26.65 -18.48
C ALA A 33 -5.55 -27.99 -17.92
N ASP A 34 -4.25 -28.27 -18.03
CA ASP A 34 -3.66 -29.53 -17.52
C ASP A 34 -3.78 -29.61 -15.99
N TRP A 35 -3.54 -28.49 -15.29
CA TRP A 35 -3.66 -28.44 -13.83
C TRP A 35 -5.10 -28.69 -13.37
N THR A 36 -6.08 -28.04 -13.99
CA THR A 36 -7.49 -28.25 -13.68
C THR A 36 -7.94 -29.67 -14.00
N ALA A 37 -7.49 -30.24 -15.13
CA ALA A 37 -7.83 -31.61 -15.51
C ALA A 37 -7.23 -32.66 -14.56
N ALA A 38 -6.04 -32.42 -14.03
CA ALA A 38 -5.38 -33.32 -13.08
C ALA A 38 -5.99 -33.27 -11.67
N GLY A 39 -6.52 -32.12 -11.24
CA GLY A 39 -7.07 -31.94 -9.89
C GLY A 39 -6.07 -32.36 -8.81
N ASP A 40 -6.49 -33.24 -7.89
CA ASP A 40 -5.65 -33.74 -6.78
C ASP A 40 -4.44 -34.56 -7.23
N SER A 41 -4.42 -35.03 -8.48
CA SER A 41 -3.27 -35.77 -9.03
C SER A 41 -2.16 -34.86 -9.59
N TRP A 42 -2.35 -33.54 -9.55
CA TRP A 42 -1.34 -32.59 -10.01
C TRP A 42 -0.09 -32.63 -9.13
N ALA A 43 1.06 -32.88 -9.75
CA ALA A 43 2.34 -33.02 -9.09
C ALA A 43 3.39 -32.01 -9.59
N GLY A 44 2.93 -30.85 -10.09
CA GLY A 44 3.76 -29.83 -10.72
C GLY A 44 3.78 -29.93 -12.25
N LEU A 45 4.57 -29.07 -12.89
CA LEU A 45 4.60 -28.91 -14.34
C LEU A 45 5.22 -30.15 -15.02
N PRO A 46 4.45 -30.90 -15.82
CA PRO A 46 4.98 -32.04 -16.55
C PRO A 46 5.99 -31.58 -17.63
N PRO A 47 6.93 -32.47 -18.05
CA PRO A 47 8.00 -32.10 -18.97
C PRO A 47 7.56 -31.48 -20.29
N HIS A 48 6.37 -31.81 -20.80
CA HIS A 48 5.85 -31.24 -22.05
C HIS A 48 5.41 -29.78 -21.92
N LEU A 49 5.02 -29.33 -20.72
CA LEU A 49 4.75 -27.92 -20.43
C LEU A 49 6.02 -27.18 -19.98
N ARG A 50 6.83 -27.84 -19.15
CA ARG A 50 8.04 -27.26 -18.57
C ARG A 50 9.08 -26.86 -19.62
N ARG A 51 9.40 -27.77 -20.56
CA ARG A 51 10.48 -27.55 -21.54
C ARG A 51 10.23 -26.35 -22.46
N PRO A 52 9.01 -26.15 -23.03
CA PRO A 52 8.72 -24.95 -23.80
C PRO A 52 8.83 -23.66 -22.99
N LEU A 53 8.30 -23.63 -21.76
CA LEU A 53 8.38 -22.47 -20.88
C LEU A 53 9.85 -22.08 -20.61
N GLU A 54 10.68 -23.05 -20.23
CA GLU A 54 12.11 -22.84 -19.98
C GLU A 54 12.85 -22.32 -21.21
N ARG A 55 12.52 -22.82 -22.42
CA ARG A 55 13.10 -22.30 -23.66
C ARG A 55 12.73 -20.84 -23.92
N VAL A 56 11.47 -20.48 -23.67
CA VAL A 56 11.03 -19.08 -23.81
C VAL A 56 11.79 -18.19 -22.82
N LEU A 57 11.93 -18.63 -21.57
CA LEU A 57 12.60 -17.89 -20.51
C LEU A 57 14.11 -17.71 -20.73
N ALA A 58 14.78 -18.67 -21.38
CA ALA A 58 16.21 -18.67 -21.64
C ALA A 58 16.65 -17.74 -22.78
N GLY A 59 15.71 -17.22 -23.59
CA GLY A 59 16.04 -16.31 -24.68
C GLY A 59 16.51 -14.93 -24.19
N THR A 60 17.13 -14.17 -25.08
CA THR A 60 17.68 -12.83 -24.78
C THR A 60 17.15 -11.74 -25.71
N ASP A 61 16.15 -12.06 -26.53
CA ASP A 61 15.54 -11.12 -27.47
C ASP A 61 14.27 -10.45 -26.90
N THR A 62 13.77 -9.46 -27.64
CA THR A 62 12.58 -8.70 -27.24
C THR A 62 11.32 -9.56 -27.11
N ASN A 63 11.16 -10.62 -27.91
CA ASN A 63 10.01 -11.51 -27.77
C ASN A 63 10.08 -12.28 -26.45
N THR A 64 11.27 -12.74 -26.06
CA THR A 64 11.47 -13.34 -24.73
C THR A 64 11.13 -12.35 -23.62
N TRP A 65 11.57 -11.09 -23.72
CA TRP A 65 11.27 -10.10 -22.68
C TRP A 65 9.76 -9.87 -22.51
N LEU A 66 9.00 -9.82 -23.60
CA LEU A 66 7.53 -9.70 -23.56
C LEU A 66 6.89 -10.93 -22.91
N ALA A 67 7.40 -12.14 -23.20
CA ALA A 67 6.90 -13.35 -22.56
C ALA A 67 7.23 -13.40 -21.05
N GLN A 68 8.43 -12.97 -20.64
CA GLN A 68 8.81 -12.86 -19.23
C GLN A 68 7.88 -11.93 -18.45
N VAL A 69 7.48 -10.80 -19.03
CA VAL A 69 6.49 -9.88 -18.44
C VAL A 69 5.15 -10.58 -18.20
N MET A 70 4.67 -11.37 -19.18
CA MET A 70 3.44 -12.16 -19.01
C MET A 70 3.59 -13.20 -17.90
N PHE A 71 4.70 -13.93 -17.84
CA PHE A 71 4.89 -14.91 -16.78
C PHE A 71 5.01 -14.27 -15.38
N ALA A 72 5.65 -13.10 -15.28
CA ALA A 72 5.71 -12.32 -14.04
C ALA A 72 4.32 -11.80 -13.63
N ASN A 73 3.49 -11.37 -14.58
CA ASN A 73 2.09 -11.00 -14.33
C ASN A 73 1.28 -12.16 -13.72
N HIS A 74 1.62 -13.41 -14.10
CA HIS A 74 0.99 -14.64 -13.60
C HIS A 74 1.83 -15.38 -12.55
N LEU A 75 2.75 -14.70 -11.86
CA LEU A 75 3.71 -15.33 -10.95
C LEU A 75 3.04 -16.15 -9.83
N ALA A 76 1.98 -15.60 -9.23
CA ALA A 76 1.22 -16.28 -8.16
C ALA A 76 0.54 -17.56 -8.65
N PHE A 77 0.10 -17.58 -9.91
CA PHE A 77 -0.49 -18.76 -10.54
C PHE A 77 0.56 -19.86 -10.71
N PHE A 78 1.73 -19.53 -11.26
CA PHE A 78 2.82 -20.52 -11.41
C PHE A 78 3.34 -21.02 -10.08
N PHE A 79 3.44 -20.14 -9.06
CA PHE A 79 3.84 -20.55 -7.72
C PHE A 79 2.87 -21.54 -7.08
N ALA A 80 1.57 -21.33 -7.28
CA ALA A 80 0.56 -22.26 -6.79
C ALA A 80 0.53 -23.58 -7.59
N ALA A 81 0.81 -23.53 -8.90
CA ALA A 81 0.84 -24.72 -9.74
C ALA A 81 2.10 -25.58 -9.53
N ASP A 82 3.27 -24.96 -9.39
CA ASP A 82 4.55 -25.63 -9.19
C ASP A 82 5.54 -24.69 -8.50
N GLN A 83 5.57 -24.76 -7.17
CA GLN A 83 6.43 -23.92 -6.33
C GLN A 83 7.91 -24.10 -6.68
N ALA A 84 8.40 -25.34 -6.78
CA ALA A 84 9.81 -25.62 -7.02
C ALA A 84 10.27 -25.08 -8.38
N TRP A 85 9.44 -25.22 -9.41
CA TRP A 85 9.75 -24.66 -10.73
C TRP A 85 9.72 -23.12 -10.71
N CYS A 86 8.73 -22.53 -10.05
CA CYS A 86 8.59 -21.08 -9.95
C CYS A 86 9.80 -20.45 -9.23
N GLU A 87 10.25 -21.04 -8.12
CA GLU A 87 11.44 -20.63 -7.37
C GLU A 87 12.72 -20.74 -8.22
N ALA A 88 12.85 -21.81 -9.01
CA ALA A 88 14.03 -22.03 -9.84
C ALA A 88 14.10 -21.16 -11.09
N HIS A 89 12.96 -20.77 -11.68
CA HIS A 89 12.91 -20.17 -13.02
C HIS A 89 12.24 -18.81 -13.12
N LEU A 90 11.23 -18.51 -12.31
CA LEU A 90 10.48 -17.24 -12.39
C LEU A 90 10.90 -16.23 -11.32
N LEU A 91 11.08 -16.64 -10.06
CA LEU A 91 11.55 -15.72 -9.01
C LEU A 91 12.89 -15.04 -9.36
N PRO A 92 13.88 -15.72 -9.98
CA PRO A 92 15.13 -15.07 -10.39
C PRO A 92 14.94 -13.96 -11.44
N LEU A 93 13.81 -13.93 -12.16
CA LEU A 93 13.51 -12.84 -13.10
C LEU A 93 13.16 -11.53 -12.38
N MET A 94 12.74 -11.63 -11.12
CA MET A 94 12.35 -10.50 -10.26
C MET A 94 13.55 -9.89 -9.52
N ASP A 95 14.73 -10.52 -9.59
CA ASP A 95 15.92 -10.07 -8.88
C ASP A 95 16.53 -8.82 -9.51
N TRP A 96 16.54 -7.73 -8.74
CA TRP A 96 17.11 -6.44 -9.10
C TRP A 96 18.63 -6.42 -9.15
N THR A 97 19.31 -7.40 -8.53
CA THR A 97 20.77 -7.39 -8.38
C THR A 97 21.49 -8.02 -9.57
N THR A 98 20.89 -9.02 -10.21
CA THR A 98 21.48 -9.72 -11.37
C THR A 98 21.26 -8.98 -12.69
N ASP A 99 20.02 -8.56 -12.98
CA ASP A 99 19.66 -7.90 -14.24
C ASP A 99 18.54 -6.88 -13.98
N GLN A 100 18.96 -5.63 -13.79
CA GLN A 100 18.05 -4.54 -13.43
C GLN A 100 17.01 -4.26 -14.52
N ASP A 101 17.41 -4.27 -15.80
CA ASP A 101 16.48 -3.99 -16.90
C ASP A 101 15.41 -5.08 -16.99
N ARG A 102 15.78 -6.35 -16.79
CA ARG A 102 14.83 -7.45 -16.70
C ARG A 102 13.91 -7.30 -15.49
N ALA A 103 14.46 -7.00 -14.32
CA ALA A 103 13.68 -6.80 -13.11
C ALA A 103 12.62 -5.70 -13.30
N VAL A 104 12.99 -4.54 -13.87
CA VAL A 104 12.02 -3.46 -14.16
C VAL A 104 10.86 -3.99 -14.99
N ARG A 105 11.12 -4.70 -16.09
CA ARG A 105 10.05 -5.26 -16.95
C ARG A 105 9.15 -6.24 -16.20
N CYS A 106 9.75 -7.18 -15.48
CA CYS A 106 9.01 -8.21 -14.75
C CYS A 106 8.18 -7.62 -13.60
N TRP A 107 8.74 -6.67 -12.84
CA TRP A 107 8.02 -5.95 -11.79
C TRP A 107 6.88 -5.10 -12.34
N GLN A 108 7.02 -4.52 -13.55
CA GLN A 108 5.88 -3.84 -14.17
C GLN A 108 4.71 -4.80 -14.45
N GLY A 109 5.00 -5.98 -15.03
CA GLY A 109 3.97 -7.00 -15.22
C GLY A 109 3.36 -7.47 -13.90
N TYR A 110 4.20 -7.77 -12.92
CA TYR A 110 3.73 -8.29 -11.63
C TYR A 110 2.93 -7.26 -10.81
N LEU A 111 3.32 -5.98 -10.77
CA LEU A 111 2.59 -4.97 -10.00
C LEU A 111 1.24 -4.58 -10.63
N TYR A 112 1.05 -4.81 -11.93
CA TYR A 112 -0.18 -4.43 -12.60
C TYR A 112 -1.37 -5.34 -12.21
N SER A 113 -1.16 -6.65 -12.11
CA SER A 113 -2.25 -7.57 -11.72
C SER A 113 -1.82 -8.79 -10.90
N GLY A 114 -0.54 -8.87 -10.54
CA GLY A 114 0.01 -9.95 -9.75
C GLY A 114 -0.56 -9.95 -8.33
N ARG A 115 -0.77 -11.15 -7.81
CA ARG A 115 -1.23 -11.33 -6.42
C ARG A 115 -0.03 -11.44 -5.50
N VAL A 116 -0.13 -10.82 -4.33
CA VAL A 116 0.89 -10.88 -3.29
C VAL A 116 1.03 -12.29 -2.72
N GLY A 117 -0.06 -12.88 -2.23
CA GLY A 117 -0.12 -14.28 -1.76
C GLY A 117 1.06 -14.73 -0.88
N PRO A 118 1.46 -16.02 -0.97
CA PRO A 118 2.64 -16.54 -0.25
C PRO A 118 3.98 -16.08 -0.85
N LEU A 119 3.99 -15.41 -2.01
CA LEU A 119 5.21 -15.05 -2.74
C LEU A 119 6.12 -14.11 -1.96
N PHE A 120 5.55 -13.24 -1.11
CA PHE A 120 6.34 -12.33 -0.30
C PHE A 120 7.35 -13.09 0.57
N GLU A 121 6.92 -14.19 1.20
CA GLU A 121 7.78 -15.03 2.04
C GLU A 121 8.62 -16.01 1.24
N ALA A 122 8.12 -16.46 0.09
CA ALA A 122 8.81 -17.43 -0.76
C ALA A 122 10.00 -16.86 -1.56
N GLY A 123 10.37 -15.60 -1.34
CA GLY A 123 11.57 -15.00 -1.95
C GLY A 123 11.39 -13.61 -2.52
N LEU A 124 10.18 -13.03 -2.49
CA LEU A 124 9.99 -11.66 -3.00
C LEU A 124 10.19 -10.56 -1.95
N ARG A 125 10.34 -10.86 -0.66
CA ARG A 125 10.54 -9.83 0.39
C ARG A 125 11.62 -8.82 0.01
N ASP A 126 12.84 -9.30 -0.27
CA ASP A 126 13.96 -8.42 -0.63
C ASP A 126 13.72 -7.74 -1.98
N GLY A 127 13.06 -8.42 -2.91
CA GLY A 127 12.65 -7.87 -4.20
C GLY A 127 11.69 -6.68 -4.05
N TYR A 128 10.72 -6.75 -3.14
CA TYR A 128 9.82 -5.63 -2.82
C TYR A 128 10.59 -4.46 -2.20
N LEU A 129 11.49 -4.73 -1.25
CA LEU A 129 12.31 -3.68 -0.63
C LEU A 129 13.25 -3.01 -1.65
N HIS A 130 13.79 -3.77 -2.60
CA HIS A 130 14.57 -3.23 -3.71
C HIS A 130 13.73 -2.48 -4.75
N ALA A 131 12.48 -2.89 -4.97
CA ALA A 131 11.55 -2.16 -5.83
C ALA A 131 11.21 -0.78 -5.22
N VAL A 132 11.15 -0.69 -3.88
CA VAL A 132 10.97 0.59 -3.17
C VAL A 132 12.15 1.53 -3.40
N ASP A 133 13.39 1.03 -3.31
CA ASP A 133 14.62 1.80 -3.61
C ASP A 133 14.66 2.31 -5.05
N ARG A 134 14.03 1.58 -5.98
CA ARG A 134 14.08 1.82 -7.44
C ARG A 134 12.74 2.25 -8.02
N ALA A 135 11.84 2.76 -7.19
CA ALA A 135 10.48 3.09 -7.61
C ALA A 135 10.46 4.18 -8.68
N ASP A 136 11.49 5.03 -8.76
CA ASP A 136 11.67 6.03 -9.80
C ASP A 136 11.75 5.42 -11.22
N GLN A 137 12.19 4.16 -11.34
CA GLN A 137 12.24 3.41 -12.60
C GLN A 137 10.88 2.83 -13.00
N LEU A 138 9.91 2.80 -12.08
CA LEU A 138 8.55 2.36 -12.34
C LEU A 138 7.66 3.55 -12.76
N PRO A 139 6.68 3.33 -13.66
CA PRO A 139 5.57 4.26 -13.91
C PRO A 139 4.85 4.65 -12.61
N GLU A 140 4.29 5.86 -12.57
CA GLU A 140 3.65 6.41 -11.36
C GLU A 140 2.52 5.51 -10.84
N GLU A 141 1.70 4.97 -11.74
CA GLU A 141 0.60 4.06 -11.42
C GLU A 141 1.09 2.80 -10.69
N LEU A 142 2.25 2.29 -11.10
CA LEU A 142 2.85 1.09 -10.51
C LEU A 142 3.59 1.39 -9.20
N ARG A 143 4.03 2.63 -8.95
CA ARG A 143 4.53 3.03 -7.63
C ARG A 143 3.41 3.00 -6.58
N ARG A 144 2.19 3.38 -6.99
CA ARG A 144 1.00 3.25 -6.15
C ARG A 144 0.67 1.79 -5.91
N ALA A 145 0.62 0.96 -6.97
CA ALA A 145 0.40 -0.47 -6.83
C ALA A 145 1.42 -1.17 -5.91
N LEU A 146 2.69 -0.75 -5.94
CA LEU A 146 3.72 -1.22 -5.01
C LEU A 146 3.37 -0.91 -3.55
N SER A 147 2.88 0.30 -3.29
CA SER A 147 2.43 0.71 -1.96
C SER A 147 1.19 -0.07 -1.53
N ASP A 148 0.24 -0.30 -2.44
CA ASP A 148 -0.96 -1.11 -2.21
C ASP A 148 -0.58 -2.54 -1.83
N HIS A 149 0.34 -3.17 -2.58
CA HIS A 149 0.83 -4.52 -2.30
C HIS A 149 1.45 -4.61 -0.90
N LEU A 150 2.35 -3.67 -0.55
CA LEU A 150 3.00 -3.65 0.76
C LEU A 150 2.00 -3.39 1.90
N ALA A 151 0.94 -2.62 1.67
CA ALA A 151 -0.12 -2.42 2.65
C ALA A 151 -0.94 -3.71 2.86
N VAL A 152 -1.30 -4.40 1.78
CA VAL A 152 -1.96 -5.72 1.83
C VAL A 152 -1.06 -6.75 2.54
N ILE A 153 0.25 -6.76 2.27
CA ILE A 153 1.22 -7.62 2.98
C ILE A 153 1.19 -7.33 4.47
N ALA A 154 1.21 -6.06 4.89
CA ALA A 154 1.24 -5.71 6.30
C ALA A 154 -0.04 -6.16 7.03
N LEU A 155 -1.21 -5.98 6.42
CA LEU A 155 -2.49 -6.25 7.08
C LEU A 155 -2.92 -7.72 6.99
N HIS A 156 -2.65 -8.38 5.86
CA HIS A 156 -3.15 -9.73 5.56
C HIS A 156 -2.04 -10.78 5.34
N GLY A 157 -0.78 -10.37 5.25
CA GLY A 157 0.33 -11.29 5.07
C GLY A 157 0.59 -12.18 6.28
N ALA A 158 1.11 -13.38 6.02
CA ALA A 158 1.46 -14.36 7.05
C ALA A 158 2.58 -13.86 7.98
N SER A 159 3.52 -13.08 7.44
CA SER A 159 4.61 -12.53 8.23
C SER A 159 4.21 -11.35 9.09
N HIS A 160 4.85 -11.28 10.25
CA HIS A 160 4.69 -10.15 11.15
C HIS A 160 5.26 -8.87 10.53
N PRO A 161 4.50 -7.77 10.38
CA PRO A 161 4.95 -6.57 9.64
C PRO A 161 6.22 -5.95 10.22
N MET A 162 6.37 -5.97 11.55
CA MET A 162 7.56 -5.47 12.24
C MET A 162 8.89 -6.10 11.78
N THR A 163 8.86 -7.22 11.06
CA THR A 163 10.08 -7.86 10.50
C THR A 163 10.66 -7.14 9.29
N TRP A 164 9.92 -6.23 8.64
CA TRP A 164 10.37 -5.57 7.41
C TRP A 164 9.94 -4.10 7.28
N VAL A 165 8.92 -3.63 8.00
CA VAL A 165 8.42 -2.23 7.87
C VAL A 165 9.45 -1.17 8.26
N GLU A 166 10.39 -1.49 9.15
CA GLU A 166 11.50 -0.58 9.47
C GLU A 166 12.47 -0.43 8.28
N ASP A 167 12.81 -1.53 7.60
CA ASP A 167 13.66 -1.48 6.41
C ASP A 167 12.95 -0.79 5.24
N PHE A 168 11.65 -1.06 5.06
CA PHE A 168 10.82 -0.28 4.14
C PHE A 168 10.88 1.21 4.48
N THR A 169 10.67 1.59 5.75
CA THR A 169 10.69 3.01 6.18
C THR A 169 12.03 3.68 5.89
N ARG A 170 13.15 2.95 6.03
CA ARG A 170 14.49 3.48 5.77
C ARG A 170 14.74 3.72 4.28
N ARG A 171 14.23 2.82 3.43
CA ARG A 171 14.44 2.80 1.97
C ARG A 171 13.49 3.75 1.23
N ALA A 172 12.24 3.79 1.66
CA ALA A 172 11.19 4.56 1.02
C ALA A 172 11.41 6.08 1.17
N SER A 173 11.18 6.81 0.08
CA SER A 173 11.00 8.26 0.09
C SER A 173 9.78 8.65 0.94
N GLU A 174 9.72 9.92 1.39
CA GLU A 174 8.57 10.43 2.16
C GLU A 174 7.24 10.23 1.42
N GLN A 175 7.20 10.53 0.11
CA GLN A 175 6.01 10.32 -0.71
C GLN A 175 5.54 8.87 -0.68
N GLN A 176 6.46 7.89 -0.80
CA GLN A 176 6.10 6.47 -0.74
C GLN A 176 5.61 6.05 0.65
N ARG A 177 6.19 6.60 1.72
CA ARG A 177 5.73 6.30 3.09
C ARG A 177 4.33 6.85 3.34
N VAL A 178 4.07 8.08 2.90
CA VAL A 178 2.73 8.71 2.97
C VAL A 178 1.71 7.92 2.14
N GLU A 179 2.07 7.48 0.94
CA GLU A 179 1.21 6.65 0.10
C GLU A 179 0.89 5.32 0.79
N TRP A 180 1.90 4.57 1.23
CA TRP A 180 1.71 3.30 1.93
C TRP A 180 0.85 3.46 3.20
N MET A 181 1.09 4.49 4.01
CA MET A 181 0.27 4.76 5.20
C MET A 181 -1.19 5.09 4.85
N SER A 182 -1.41 5.78 3.72
CA SER A 182 -2.75 6.08 3.22
C SER A 182 -3.47 4.80 2.81
N GLN A 183 -2.75 3.87 2.17
CA GLN A 183 -3.31 2.58 1.76
C GLN A 183 -3.63 1.69 2.96
N ILE A 184 -2.82 1.73 4.01
CA ILE A 184 -3.17 1.10 5.30
C ILE A 184 -4.48 1.70 5.83
N ALA A 185 -4.62 3.02 5.85
CA ALA A 185 -5.84 3.68 6.33
C ALA A 185 -7.07 3.30 5.49
N TYR A 186 -6.91 3.17 4.17
CA TYR A 186 -7.96 2.76 3.25
C TYR A 186 -8.43 1.32 3.51
N ILE A 187 -7.49 0.37 3.62
CA ILE A 187 -7.83 -1.04 3.86
C ILE A 187 -8.47 -1.20 5.25
N LEU A 188 -7.94 -0.54 6.28
CA LEU A 188 -8.50 -0.58 7.64
C LEU A 188 -9.95 -0.07 7.69
N ASP A 189 -10.33 0.89 6.84
CA ASP A 189 -11.70 1.41 6.77
C ASP A 189 -12.72 0.36 6.36
N GLY A 190 -12.31 -0.56 5.48
CA GLY A 190 -13.15 -1.65 4.99
C GLY A 190 -13.24 -2.83 5.96
N LEU A 191 -12.50 -2.81 7.08
CA LEU A 191 -12.53 -3.85 8.10
C LEU A 191 -13.58 -3.56 9.17
N ASP A 192 -14.05 -4.61 9.83
CA ASP A 192 -14.86 -4.44 11.04
C ASP A 192 -14.02 -3.95 12.23
N ALA A 193 -14.68 -3.37 13.23
CA ALA A 193 -13.99 -2.80 14.39
C ALA A 193 -13.08 -3.81 15.12
N PRO A 194 -13.49 -5.07 15.35
CA PRO A 194 -12.60 -6.08 15.94
C PRO A 194 -11.33 -6.32 15.12
N ALA A 195 -11.42 -6.41 13.79
CA ALA A 195 -10.24 -6.61 12.95
C ALA A 195 -9.31 -5.38 12.96
N VAL A 196 -9.83 -4.15 13.00
CA VAL A 196 -9.01 -2.95 13.15
C VAL A 196 -8.24 -2.97 14.47
N GLU A 197 -8.91 -3.28 15.58
CA GLU A 197 -8.26 -3.40 16.91
C GLU A 197 -7.21 -4.52 16.94
N GLN A 198 -7.47 -5.63 16.25
CA GLN A 198 -6.48 -6.70 16.11
C GLN A 198 -5.20 -6.21 15.41
N GLN A 199 -5.32 -5.41 14.34
CA GLN A 199 -4.15 -4.86 13.66
C GLN A 199 -3.42 -3.82 14.52
N TRP A 200 -4.17 -3.05 15.31
CA TRP A 200 -3.63 -2.16 16.33
C TRP A 200 -2.69 -2.90 17.29
N GLN A 201 -3.21 -3.97 17.91
CA GLN A 201 -2.49 -4.79 18.88
C GLN A 201 -1.34 -5.57 18.24
N ARG A 202 -1.53 -6.06 17.02
CA ARG A 202 -0.54 -6.89 16.31
C ARG A 202 0.72 -6.09 15.98
N TRP A 203 0.60 -4.88 15.43
CA TRP A 203 1.80 -4.16 14.99
C TRP A 203 1.66 -2.64 14.91
N ILE A 204 0.47 -2.08 14.63
CA ILE A 204 0.33 -0.64 14.35
C ILE A 204 0.73 0.18 15.59
N ALA A 205 0.31 -0.23 16.79
CA ALA A 205 0.66 0.47 18.03
C ALA A 205 2.18 0.52 18.25
N GLN A 206 2.86 -0.61 18.02
CA GLN A 206 4.33 -0.70 18.15
C GLN A 206 5.02 0.16 17.09
N TYR A 207 4.62 0.03 15.83
CA TYR A 207 5.17 0.80 14.73
C TYR A 207 5.01 2.31 14.95
N TRP A 208 3.81 2.75 15.32
CA TRP A 208 3.55 4.18 15.55
C TRP A 208 4.35 4.70 16.75
N ASN A 209 4.45 3.95 17.84
CA ASN A 209 5.32 4.31 18.96
C ASN A 209 6.79 4.46 18.54
N GLN A 210 7.32 3.55 17.72
CA GLN A 210 8.68 3.67 17.20
C GLN A 210 8.84 4.92 16.32
N ARG A 211 7.92 5.15 15.39
CA ARG A 211 7.93 6.34 14.51
C ARG A 211 7.85 7.64 15.32
N ALA A 212 7.01 7.69 16.36
CA ALA A 212 6.90 8.83 17.27
C ALA A 212 8.21 9.09 18.03
N ASN A 213 9.04 8.06 18.24
CA ASN A 213 10.38 8.17 18.81
C ASN A 213 11.49 8.29 17.74
N SER A 214 11.14 8.72 16.51
CA SER A 214 12.05 8.90 15.38
C SER A 214 12.83 7.63 14.98
N ARG A 215 12.24 6.45 15.17
CA ARG A 215 12.80 5.16 14.73
C ARG A 215 12.00 4.58 13.56
N PRO A 216 12.64 4.13 12.47
CA PRO A 216 14.08 4.28 12.16
C PRO A 216 14.45 5.70 11.70
N LEU A 217 13.46 6.51 11.33
CA LEU A 217 13.62 7.89 10.86
C LEU A 217 12.63 8.81 11.57
N ARG A 218 12.93 10.11 11.58
CA ARG A 218 12.01 11.15 12.07
C ARG A 218 10.67 11.05 11.34
N LEU A 219 9.59 11.11 12.11
CA LEU A 219 8.23 11.22 11.58
C LEU A 219 8.01 12.64 11.03
N THR A 220 7.65 12.74 9.75
CA THR A 220 7.35 14.01 9.09
C THR A 220 5.90 14.44 9.40
N LYS A 221 5.59 15.72 9.15
CA LYS A 221 4.23 16.25 9.33
C LYS A 221 3.24 15.54 8.42
N ASP A 222 3.59 15.26 7.18
CA ASP A 222 2.71 14.60 6.21
C ASP A 222 2.43 13.14 6.62
N GLU A 223 3.45 12.42 7.06
CA GLU A 223 3.28 11.07 7.62
C GLU A 223 2.41 11.09 8.88
N ALA A 224 2.68 11.99 9.83
CA ALA A 224 1.89 12.13 11.05
C ALA A 224 0.42 12.46 10.76
N SER A 225 0.17 13.29 9.74
CA SER A 225 -1.17 13.68 9.29
C SER A 225 -1.96 12.48 8.76
N VAL A 226 -1.34 11.61 7.97
CA VAL A 226 -1.99 10.37 7.49
C VAL A 226 -2.15 9.37 8.62
N MET A 227 -1.15 9.17 9.47
CA MET A 227 -1.25 8.24 10.60
C MET A 227 -2.35 8.66 11.58
N ALA A 228 -2.57 9.96 11.79
CA ALA A 228 -3.66 10.46 12.63
C ALA A 228 -5.04 9.94 12.20
N THR A 229 -5.24 9.62 10.91
CA THR A 229 -6.49 9.03 10.43
C THR A 229 -6.66 7.56 10.81
N TRP A 230 -5.60 6.86 11.22
CA TRP A 230 -5.73 5.52 11.77
C TRP A 230 -6.38 5.57 13.15
N ALA A 231 -6.11 6.61 13.95
CA ALA A 231 -6.70 6.75 15.27
C ALA A 231 -8.24 6.80 15.18
N THR A 232 -8.78 7.52 14.20
CA THR A 232 -10.25 7.65 14.03
C THR A 232 -10.93 6.33 13.66
N LEU A 233 -10.16 5.32 13.25
CA LEU A 233 -10.66 3.97 12.95
C LEU A 233 -10.78 3.07 14.18
N LEU A 234 -10.09 3.40 15.26
CA LEU A 234 -10.09 2.64 16.50
C LEU A 234 -11.41 2.83 17.27
N THR A 235 -11.66 1.90 18.17
CA THR A 235 -12.80 1.90 19.09
C THR A 235 -12.33 1.85 20.54
N VAL A 236 -11.84 0.69 20.99
CA VAL A 236 -11.29 0.47 22.34
C VAL A 236 -9.99 1.24 22.52
N SER A 237 -9.12 1.21 21.50
CA SER A 237 -7.79 1.84 21.57
C SER A 237 -7.78 3.30 21.12
N PHE A 238 -8.96 3.93 20.97
CA PHE A 238 -9.06 5.29 20.43
C PHE A 238 -8.29 6.33 21.23
N ALA A 239 -8.34 6.24 22.57
CA ALA A 239 -7.60 7.16 23.44
C ALA A 239 -6.08 7.10 23.21
N ASP A 240 -5.52 5.89 23.06
CA ASP A 240 -4.10 5.69 22.78
C ASP A 240 -3.71 6.20 21.39
N GLY A 241 -4.56 5.96 20.39
CA GLY A 241 -4.39 6.51 19.05
C GLY A 241 -4.37 8.04 19.04
N VAL A 242 -5.27 8.70 19.76
CA VAL A 242 -5.30 10.17 19.89
C VAL A 242 -4.06 10.68 20.64
N ALA A 243 -3.59 9.97 21.67
CA ALA A 243 -2.36 10.35 22.36
C ALA A 243 -1.15 10.32 21.42
N LEU A 244 -1.01 9.29 20.57
CA LEU A 244 0.06 9.22 19.58
C LEU A 244 -0.08 10.26 18.46
N ALA A 245 -1.30 10.49 17.96
CA ALA A 245 -1.56 11.48 16.92
C ALA A 245 -1.26 12.91 17.38
N THR A 246 -1.50 13.22 18.66
CA THR A 246 -1.25 14.54 19.24
C THR A 246 0.18 14.75 19.71
N ALA A 247 1.02 13.71 19.72
CA ALA A 247 2.42 13.80 20.11
C ALA A 247 3.32 14.46 19.05
N HIS A 248 2.88 14.49 17.78
CA HIS A 248 3.60 15.12 16.66
C HIS A 248 2.69 16.09 15.89
N PRO A 249 3.24 17.15 15.27
CA PRO A 249 2.46 18.01 14.40
C PRO A 249 1.80 17.22 13.26
N ALA A 250 0.48 17.22 13.24
CA ALA A 250 -0.36 16.52 12.26
C ALA A 250 -1.49 17.45 11.84
N ALA A 251 -1.79 17.50 10.55
CA ALA A 251 -2.78 18.38 9.92
C ALA A 251 -3.92 17.57 9.30
N LEU A 252 -5.00 18.25 8.91
CA LEU A 252 -6.04 17.66 8.06
C LEU A 252 -5.44 17.33 6.69
N THR A 253 -5.79 16.16 6.16
CA THR A 253 -5.28 15.68 4.87
C THR A 253 -6.37 15.77 3.80
N LYS A 254 -5.98 16.04 2.55
CA LYS A 254 -6.93 16.02 1.41
C LYS A 254 -7.50 14.62 1.12
N ARG A 255 -6.85 13.56 1.61
CA ARG A 255 -7.16 12.16 1.25
C ARG A 255 -8.24 11.53 2.13
N ARG A 256 -8.38 11.99 3.37
CA ARG A 256 -9.44 11.54 4.29
C ARG A 256 -10.11 12.76 4.89
N SER A 257 -11.34 12.98 4.45
CA SER A 257 -12.13 14.12 4.89
C SER A 257 -12.72 13.87 6.27
N LEU A 258 -13.16 14.93 6.94
CA LEU A 258 -13.96 14.82 8.16
C LEU A 258 -15.31 14.13 7.93
N GLU A 259 -15.68 13.75 6.70
CA GLU A 259 -16.95 13.07 6.40
C GLU A 259 -17.06 11.71 7.10
N ASP A 260 -15.93 10.99 7.25
CA ASP A 260 -15.87 9.69 7.93
C ASP A 260 -16.14 9.77 9.44
N TRP A 261 -16.13 10.98 10.01
CA TRP A 261 -16.41 11.22 11.42
C TRP A 261 -17.92 11.29 11.63
N THR A 262 -18.58 10.13 11.59
CA THR A 262 -20.03 10.04 11.77
C THR A 262 -20.44 10.48 13.17
N GLU A 263 -21.66 11.00 13.31
CA GLU A 263 -22.18 11.44 14.61
C GLU A 263 -22.17 10.31 15.65
N GLU A 264 -22.46 9.08 15.21
CA GLU A 264 -22.42 7.90 16.07
C GLU A 264 -21.00 7.62 16.62
N ARG A 265 -19.96 7.79 15.80
CA ARG A 265 -18.57 7.62 16.25
C ARG A 265 -18.18 8.73 17.21
N ILE A 266 -18.50 9.97 16.86
CA ILE A 266 -18.21 11.14 17.69
C ILE A 266 -18.89 11.00 19.06
N ALA A 267 -20.16 10.59 19.10
CA ALA A 267 -20.93 10.43 20.33
C ALA A 267 -20.32 9.43 21.32
N LYS A 268 -19.55 8.44 20.83
CA LYS A 268 -18.86 7.47 21.71
C LYS A 268 -17.72 8.12 22.49
N ASN A 269 -17.03 9.11 21.91
CA ASN A 269 -15.85 9.75 22.53
C ASN A 269 -15.70 11.24 22.13
N PRO A 270 -16.67 12.10 22.43
CA PRO A 270 -16.72 13.46 21.86
C PRO A 270 -15.54 14.34 22.28
N ARG A 271 -15.05 14.18 23.52
CA ARG A 271 -13.87 14.91 24.02
C ARG A 271 -12.59 14.55 23.27
N LEU A 272 -12.39 13.28 22.95
CA LEU A 272 -11.20 12.83 22.23
C LEU A 272 -11.23 13.28 20.77
N PHE A 273 -12.41 13.28 20.14
CA PHE A 273 -12.60 13.87 18.81
C PHE A 273 -12.36 15.38 18.81
N ALA A 274 -12.81 16.11 19.83
CA ALA A 274 -12.53 17.54 19.98
C ALA A 274 -11.03 17.83 20.10
N LYS A 275 -10.34 17.10 20.98
CA LYS A 275 -8.88 17.21 21.15
C LYS A 275 -8.13 16.92 19.84
N LEU A 276 -8.53 15.86 19.12
CA LEU A 276 -7.93 15.51 17.84
C LEU A 276 -8.18 16.60 16.80
N LEU A 277 -9.42 17.07 16.65
CA LEU A 277 -9.76 18.13 15.70
C LEU A 277 -9.01 19.43 15.98
N ALA A 278 -8.96 19.85 17.25
CA ALA A 278 -8.22 21.04 17.68
C ALA A 278 -6.73 20.94 17.29
N HIS A 279 -6.12 19.78 17.51
CA HIS A 279 -4.73 19.53 17.12
C HIS A 279 -4.54 19.56 15.61
N LEU A 280 -5.41 18.89 14.85
CA LEU A 280 -5.30 18.85 13.39
C LEU A 280 -5.47 20.25 12.78
N LEU A 281 -6.47 21.02 13.22
CA LEU A 281 -6.72 22.38 12.74
C LEU A 281 -5.56 23.33 13.01
N ARG A 282 -4.97 23.27 14.21
CA ARG A 282 -3.81 24.09 14.59
C ARG A 282 -2.64 23.96 13.62
N ASN A 283 -2.44 22.75 13.09
CA ASN A 283 -1.34 22.46 12.17
C ASN A 283 -1.77 22.50 10.70
N THR A 284 -3.05 22.74 10.39
CA THR A 284 -3.55 22.80 9.02
C THR A 284 -3.28 24.16 8.40
N GLU A 285 -2.93 24.15 7.12
CA GLU A 285 -2.77 25.33 6.28
C GLU A 285 -3.82 25.29 5.16
N GLN A 286 -4.24 26.46 4.65
CA GLN A 286 -5.25 26.53 3.61
C GLN A 286 -4.78 25.89 2.28
N PRO A 287 -5.72 25.42 1.43
CA PRO A 287 -7.18 25.41 1.62
C PRO A 287 -7.69 24.20 2.42
N ILE A 288 -8.78 24.40 3.19
CA ILE A 288 -9.52 23.33 3.88
C ILE A 288 -10.77 22.98 3.08
N TRP A 289 -10.95 21.69 2.78
CA TRP A 289 -12.12 21.15 2.08
C TRP A 289 -13.07 20.39 3.03
N ASP A 290 -12.73 20.34 4.31
CA ASP A 290 -13.44 19.58 5.33
C ASP A 290 -14.58 20.35 5.99
N ASN A 291 -15.68 19.64 6.28
CA ASN A 291 -16.84 20.20 6.98
C ASN A 291 -16.62 20.25 8.51
N VAL A 292 -15.71 21.12 8.93
CA VAL A 292 -15.39 21.36 10.34
C VAL A 292 -16.61 21.82 11.14
N ALA A 293 -17.52 22.58 10.53
CA ALA A 293 -18.74 23.07 11.17
C ALA A 293 -19.63 21.92 11.67
N ARG A 294 -19.83 20.90 10.84
CA ARG A 294 -20.60 19.69 11.18
C ARG A 294 -20.01 18.95 12.37
N VAL A 295 -18.69 18.73 12.38
CA VAL A 295 -18.05 18.04 13.51
C VAL A 295 -18.16 18.88 14.78
N THR A 296 -17.91 20.19 14.66
CA THR A 296 -17.95 21.13 15.78
C THR A 296 -19.34 21.17 16.44
N SER A 297 -20.42 21.18 15.65
CA SER A 297 -21.78 21.20 16.21
C SER A 297 -22.10 19.96 17.05
N VAL A 298 -21.52 18.80 16.73
CA VAL A 298 -21.75 17.55 17.46
C VAL A 298 -20.95 17.48 18.76
N ILE A 299 -19.73 18.04 18.78
CA ILE A 299 -18.85 17.99 19.96
C ILE A 299 -19.05 19.17 20.93
N ARG A 300 -19.68 20.28 20.52
CA ARG A 300 -19.68 21.55 21.26
C ARG A 300 -20.15 21.45 22.72
N ASP A 301 -21.14 20.60 23.00
CA ASP A 301 -21.73 20.50 24.33
C ASP A 301 -20.90 19.64 25.30
N GLN A 302 -19.97 18.83 24.77
CA GLN A 302 -19.24 17.81 25.53
C GLN A 302 -17.72 17.98 25.49
N ALA A 303 -17.21 18.77 24.55
CA ALA A 303 -15.80 19.08 24.40
C ALA A 303 -15.27 19.90 25.58
N GLU A 304 -13.97 19.77 25.85
CA GLU A 304 -13.32 20.63 26.83
C GLU A 304 -13.27 22.07 26.30
N PRO A 305 -13.56 23.10 27.13
CA PRO A 305 -13.60 24.49 26.68
C PRO A 305 -12.32 24.96 25.98
N ALA A 306 -11.16 24.46 26.40
CA ALA A 306 -9.88 24.78 25.79
C ALA A 306 -9.78 24.29 24.34
N ASP A 307 -10.28 23.09 24.04
CA ASP A 307 -10.26 22.52 22.69
C ASP A 307 -11.21 23.28 21.77
N LEU A 308 -12.39 23.68 22.27
CA LEU A 308 -13.35 24.49 21.50
C LEU A 308 -12.80 25.87 21.14
N VAL A 309 -12.11 26.54 22.08
CA VAL A 309 -11.45 27.82 21.80
C VAL A 309 -10.41 27.66 20.69
N VAL A 310 -9.64 26.57 20.70
CA VAL A 310 -8.67 26.28 19.62
C VAL A 310 -9.40 26.02 18.31
N ILE A 311 -10.40 25.14 18.28
CA ILE A 311 -11.18 24.84 17.07
C ILE A 311 -11.74 26.12 16.46
N ARG A 312 -12.35 26.98 17.28
CA ARG A 312 -12.92 28.25 16.85
C ARG A 312 -11.86 29.19 16.25
N ASN A 313 -10.78 29.43 16.98
CA ASN A 313 -9.74 30.36 16.55
C ASN A 313 -9.03 29.89 15.27
N GLU A 314 -8.74 28.59 15.19
CA GLU A 314 -8.10 27.99 14.02
C GLU A 314 -9.06 27.97 12.83
N ALA A 315 -10.35 27.69 13.04
CA ALA A 315 -11.34 27.74 11.97
C ALA A 315 -11.51 29.16 11.40
N LEU A 316 -11.50 30.20 12.26
CA LEU A 316 -11.47 31.60 11.83
C LEU A 316 -10.20 31.93 11.05
N ARG A 317 -9.01 31.51 11.55
CA ARG A 317 -7.73 31.67 10.84
C ARG A 317 -7.75 31.03 9.46
N LEU A 318 -8.43 29.88 9.35
CA LEU A 318 -8.56 29.10 8.12
C LEU A 318 -9.74 29.55 7.26
N GLY A 319 -10.43 30.64 7.61
CA GLY A 319 -11.47 31.26 6.79
C GLY A 319 -12.77 30.46 6.70
N ILE A 320 -13.05 29.59 7.66
CA ILE A 320 -14.29 28.82 7.71
C ILE A 320 -15.42 29.74 8.19
N ARG A 321 -16.47 29.87 7.37
CA ARG A 321 -17.62 30.74 7.65
C ARG A 321 -18.46 30.22 8.82
N GLY A 322 -18.94 31.12 9.68
CA GLY A 322 -19.79 30.78 10.82
C GLY A 322 -19.01 30.30 12.05
N ALA A 323 -17.68 30.28 11.99
CA ALA A 323 -16.83 29.88 13.11
C ALA A 323 -16.90 30.87 14.27
N GLU A 324 -17.34 32.10 14.05
CA GLU A 324 -17.58 33.12 15.08
C GLU A 324 -18.59 32.68 16.15
N ASP A 325 -19.54 31.81 15.80
CA ASP A 325 -20.67 31.39 16.65
C ASP A 325 -20.49 30.01 17.31
N TRP A 326 -19.30 29.40 17.17
CA TRP A 326 -19.01 28.05 17.65
C TRP A 326 -18.69 27.98 19.15
#